data_AF-A0ABD6BE29-F1
#
_entry.id   AF-A0ABD6BE29-F1
#
_cell.length_a   1.000
_cell.length_b   1.000
_cell.length_c   1.000
_cell.angle_alpha   90.00
_cell.angle_beta   90.00
_cell.angle_gamma   90.00
#
_symmetry.space_group_name_H-M   'P 1'
#
loop_
_entity.id
_entity.type
_entity.pdbx_description
1 polymer ?
#
loop_
_entity_poly.entity_id
_entity_poly.type
_entity_poly.pdbx_seq_one_letter_code
_entity_poly.pdbx_strand_id
1 'polypeptide(L)' 'MSIRNQQSMGLDRKEIDDKILDVLTEGRNVPSNIADELDVTRQYVQQRLQLLEAADYVQNIGRGVYELVEDPREEETHDE' A
#
# COMPACT_ATOMS: atom_id res chain seq x y z
N MET A 1 -23.55 23.57 21.98
CA MET A 1 -22.73 23.61 20.74
C MET A 1 -22.24 22.20 20.49
N SER A 2 -22.92 21.48 19.59
CA SER A 2 -22.65 20.06 19.37
C SER A 2 -21.42 19.88 18.49
N ILE A 3 -20.41 19.33 19.14
CA ILE A 3 -19.36 18.45 18.64
C ILE A 3 -19.70 17.88 17.25
N ARG A 4 -18.88 18.18 16.25
CA ARG A 4 -18.71 17.33 15.07
C ARG A 4 -17.24 16.98 14.98
N ASN A 5 -16.89 15.94 15.72
CA ASN A 5 -15.66 15.20 15.53
C ASN A 5 -15.73 14.62 14.11
N GLN A 6 -15.06 15.27 13.15
CA GLN A 6 -14.86 14.70 11.82
C GLN A 6 -13.87 13.55 11.99
N GLN A 7 -14.38 12.38 12.39
CA GLN A 7 -13.72 11.13 12.06
C GLN A 7 -13.86 10.96 10.55
N SER A 8 -12.92 11.55 9.82
CA SER A 8 -12.59 11.16 8.47
C SER A 8 -12.28 9.68 8.51
N MET A 9 -13.17 8.88 7.92
CA MET A 9 -12.98 7.48 7.63
C MET A 9 -11.89 7.39 6.55
N GLY A 10 -10.65 7.67 6.94
CA GLY A 10 -9.46 7.56 6.14
C GLY A 10 -8.63 6.47 6.76
N LEU A 11 -8.41 5.39 6.01
CA LEU A 11 -7.49 4.33 6.42
C LEU A 11 -6.16 4.97 6.83
N ASP A 12 -5.61 4.55 7.96
CA ASP A 12 -4.30 4.99 8.40
C ASP A 12 -3.25 4.69 7.32
N ARG A 13 -2.17 5.47 7.31
CA ARG A 13 -1.10 5.30 6.33
C ARG A 13 -0.51 3.90 6.35
N LYS A 14 -0.42 3.26 7.52
CA LYS A 14 -0.02 1.84 7.62
C LYS A 14 -1.06 0.92 7.02
N GLU A 15 -2.34 1.13 7.31
CA GLU A 15 -3.42 0.28 6.77
C GLU A 15 -3.48 0.30 5.23
N ILE A 16 -3.14 1.42 4.61
CA ILE A 16 -3.05 1.51 3.13
C ILE A 16 -1.83 0.75 2.61
N ASP A 17 -0.69 0.84 3.28
CA ASP A 17 0.52 0.12 2.87
C ASP A 17 0.29 -1.39 2.94
N ASP A 18 -0.29 -1.87 4.05
CA ASP A 18 -0.60 -3.29 4.22
C ASP A 18 -1.53 -3.79 3.11
N LYS A 19 -2.56 -3.01 2.76
CA LYS A 19 -3.46 -3.34 1.66
C LYS A 19 -2.78 -3.33 0.29
N ILE A 20 -1.86 -2.40 0.05
CA ILE A 20 -1.09 -2.39 -1.21
C ILE A 20 -0.21 -3.64 -1.29
N LEU A 21 0.42 -4.04 -0.18
CA LEU A 21 1.22 -5.24 -0.09
C LEU A 21 0.36 -6.50 -0.34
N ASP A 22 -0.84 -6.59 0.27
CA ASP A 22 -1.80 -7.68 0.03
C ASP A 22 -2.11 -7.86 -1.47
N VAL A 23 -2.41 -6.77 -2.17
CA VAL A 23 -2.67 -6.82 -3.62
C VAL A 23 -1.45 -7.31 -4.39
N LEU A 24 -0.24 -6.93 -3.97
CA LEU A 24 1.00 -7.35 -4.63
C LEU A 24 1.42 -8.79 -4.27
N THR A 25 0.95 -9.34 -3.15
CA THR A 25 1.10 -10.76 -2.80
C THR A 25 0.32 -11.65 -3.78
N GLU A 26 -0.82 -11.18 -4.32
CA GLU A 26 -1.58 -11.88 -5.36
C GLU A 26 -0.89 -11.85 -6.73
N GLY A 27 0.01 -10.88 -6.94
CA GLY A 27 0.86 -10.77 -8.12
C GLY A 27 1.15 -9.35 -8.53
N ARG A 28 1.78 -9.22 -9.70
CA ARG A 28 2.20 -7.92 -10.26
C ARG A 28 1.00 -7.05 -10.57
N ASN A 29 1.06 -5.78 -10.19
CA ASN A 29 -0.03 -4.86 -10.45
C ASN A 29 0.43 -3.44 -10.77
N VAL A 30 -0.49 -2.61 -11.29
CA VAL A 30 -0.24 -1.21 -11.63
C VAL A 30 -0.98 -0.26 -10.68
N PRO A 31 -0.49 0.97 -10.45
CA PRO A 31 -1.08 1.91 -9.50
C PRO A 31 -2.56 2.24 -9.75
N SER A 32 -3.02 2.19 -11.00
CA SER A 32 -4.43 2.42 -11.33
C SER A 32 -5.33 1.30 -10.83
N ASN A 33 -4.94 0.05 -11.05
CA ASN A 33 -5.73 -1.10 -10.64
C ASN A 33 -5.80 -1.20 -9.11
N ILE A 34 -4.66 -1.02 -8.43
CA ILE A 34 -4.60 -1.00 -6.97
C ILE A 34 -5.48 0.13 -6.41
N ALA A 35 -5.48 1.30 -7.06
CA ALA A 35 -6.32 2.42 -6.64
C ALA A 35 -7.82 2.14 -6.78
N ASP A 36 -8.22 1.51 -7.89
CA ASP A 36 -9.60 1.10 -8.13
C ASP A 36 -10.06 0.04 -7.12
N GLU A 37 -9.17 -0.89 -6.76
CA GLU A 37 -9.45 -1.96 -5.79
C GLU A 37 -9.58 -1.44 -4.35
N LEU A 38 -8.72 -0.49 -3.97
CA LEU A 38 -8.69 0.07 -2.61
C LEU A 38 -9.61 1.29 -2.42
N ASP A 39 -10.35 1.69 -3.46
CA ASP A 39 -11.20 2.89 -3.50
C ASP A 39 -10.46 4.17 -3.06
N VAL A 40 -9.25 4.36 -3.60
CA VAL A 40 -8.41 5.53 -3.34
C VAL A 40 -7.91 6.15 -4.64
N THR A 41 -7.26 7.31 -4.55
CA THR A 41 -6.71 7.93 -5.77
C THR A 41 -5.44 7.24 -6.25
N ARG A 42 -5.28 7.10 -7.56
CA ARG A 42 -4.03 6.64 -8.19
C ARG A 42 -2.80 7.43 -7.74
N GLN A 43 -2.93 8.74 -7.53
CA GLN A 43 -1.82 9.58 -7.07
C GLN A 43 -1.39 9.19 -5.65
N TYR A 44 -2.34 8.84 -4.78
CA TYR A 44 -2.06 8.38 -3.44
C TYR A 44 -1.33 7.03 -3.47
N VAL A 45 -1.86 6.05 -4.21
CA VAL A 45 -1.19 4.74 -4.40
C VAL A 45 0.22 4.91 -4.96
N GLN A 46 0.41 5.77 -5.96
CA GLN A 46 1.74 6.02 -6.52
C GLN A 46 2.72 6.56 -5.46
N GLN A 47 2.28 7.47 -4.59
CA GLN A 47 3.10 7.98 -3.50
C GLN A 47 3.47 6.87 -2.50
N ARG A 48 2.52 5.99 -2.17
CA ARG A 48 2.77 4.86 -1.25
C ARG A 48 3.72 3.84 -1.85
N LEU A 49 3.52 3.45 -3.10
CA LEU A 49 4.43 2.53 -3.83
C LEU A 49 5.86 3.06 -3.90
N GLN A 50 6.06 4.37 -4.11
CA GLN A 50 7.40 4.97 -4.09
C GLN A 50 8.08 4.89 -2.72
N LEU A 51 7.31 4.98 -1.64
CA LEU A 51 7.83 4.86 -0.27
C LEU A 51 8.19 3.40 0.05
N LEU A 52 7.33 2.46 -0.36
CA LEU A 52 7.60 1.02 -0.23
C LEU A 52 8.80 0.59 -1.07
N GLU A 53 8.94 1.15 -2.27
CA GLU A 53 10.08 0.91 -3.17
C GLU A 53 11.39 1.47 -2.59
N ALA A 54 11.35 2.65 -1.96
CA ALA A 54 12.50 3.23 -1.27
C ALA A 54 12.93 2.44 -0.02
N ALA A 55 12.05 1.59 0.51
CA ALA A 55 12.32 0.67 1.62
C ALA A 55 12.60 -0.76 1.14
N ASP A 56 12.80 -0.97 -0.16
CA ASP A 56 13.10 -2.25 -0.80
C ASP A 56 12.01 -3.34 -0.66
N TYR A 57 10.79 -2.99 -0.24
CA TYR A 57 9.67 -3.94 -0.11
C TYR A 57 9.02 -4.29 -1.45
N VAL A 58 9.02 -3.36 -2.39
CA VAL A 58 8.46 -3.53 -3.74
C VAL A 58 9.41 -2.97 -4.78
N GLN A 59 9.28 -3.36 -6.04
CA GLN A 59 10.06 -2.76 -7.13
C GLN A 59 9.23 -2.51 -8.38
N ASN A 60 9.53 -1.43 -9.09
CA ASN A 60 8.97 -1.16 -10.41
C ASN A 60 9.78 -1.91 -11.50
N ILE A 61 9.19 -2.95 -12.08
CA ILE A 61 9.83 -3.75 -13.14
C ILE A 61 9.73 -3.10 -14.54
N GLY A 62 9.21 -1.87 -14.60
CA GLY A 62 9.05 -1.08 -15.81
C GLY A 62 7.59 -0.82 -16.17
N ARG A 63 7.37 0.28 -16.91
CA ARG A 63 6.04 0.75 -17.35
C ARG A 63 5.03 0.98 -16.23
N GLY A 64 5.49 1.12 -14.98
CA GLY A 64 4.60 1.32 -13.83
C GLY A 64 3.99 0.03 -13.28
N VAL A 65 4.54 -1.13 -13.64
CA VAL A 65 4.18 -2.41 -13.03
C VAL A 65 5.05 -2.62 -11.81
N TYR A 66 4.42 -2.87 -10.68
CA TYR A 66 5.08 -3.14 -9.40
C TYR A 66 4.98 -4.62 -9.06
N GLU A 67 5.99 -5.13 -8.38
CA GLU A 67 6.01 -6.46 -7.79
C GLU A 67 6.50 -6.40 -6.35
N LEU A 68 5.99 -7.30 -5.51
CA LEU A 68 6.47 -7.51 -4.15
C LEU A 68 7.88 -8.14 -4.20
N VAL A 69 8.81 -7.59 -3.42
CA VAL A 69 10.19 -8.09 -3.28
C VAL A 69 10.35 -8.77 -1.93
N GLU A 70 9.97 -8.08 -0.86
CA GLU A 70 10.06 -8.53 0.52
C GLU A 70 8.84 -8.00 1.28
N ASP A 71 8.16 -8.89 2.02
CA ASP A 71 7.01 -8.49 2.83
C ASP A 71 7.47 -8.20 4.27
N PRO A 72 7.49 -6.92 4.71
CA PRO A 72 7.91 -6.56 6.06
C PRO A 72 7.00 -7.13 7.16
N ARG A 73 5.84 -7.68 6.81
CA ARG A 73 4.87 -8.25 7.75
C ARG A 73 5.19 -9.71 8.09
N GLU A 74 6.01 -10.38 7.28
CA GLU A 74 6.42 -11.78 7.55
C GLU A 74 7.55 -11.85 8.59
N GLU A 75 8.42 -10.85 8.63
CA GLU A 75 9.57 -10.74 9.57
C GLU A 75 9.15 -10.54 11.05
N GLU A 76 7.92 -10.11 11.33
CA GLU A 76 7.41 -9.97 12.71
C GLU A 76 7.08 -11.32 13.39
N THR A 77 7.30 -12.45 12.72
CA THR A 77 7.10 -13.81 13.26
C THR A 77 8.40 -14.49 13.69
N HIS A 78 9.27 -13.78 14.41
CA HIS A 78 10.44 -14.41 15.04
C HIS A 78 10.70 -13.90 16.46
N ASP A 79 9.77 -14.16 17.38
CA ASP A 79 10.08 -14.20 18.81
C ASP A 79 9.21 -15.27 19.52
N GLU A 80 9.91 -16.34 19.93
CA GLU A 80 9.64 -17.40 20.95
C GLU A 80 8.56 -18.49 20.74
#